data_AF-W5JLW7-F1
#
_entry.id   AF-W5JLW7-F1
#
_cell.length_a   1.000
_cell.length_b   1.000
_cell.length_c   1.000
_cell.angle_alpha   90.00
_cell.angle_beta   90.00
_cell.angle_gamma   90.00
#
_symmetry.space_group_name_H-M   'P 1'
#
loop_
_entity.id
_entity.type
_entity.pdbx_description
1 polymer ?
#
loop_
_entity_poly.entity_id
_entity_poly.type
_entity_poly.pdbx_seq_one_letter_code
_entity_poly.pdbx_strand_id
1 'polypeptide(L)'
;MKLLIVLSVLAGVAYAERPGAVLVIDTFKEIAPQYAGTLAENEQKVEVLQKDGGDEIAKFHSDIITIKETFVGGIIRAEDELLDAIDQTGETSVACTTFISTAEDANVNLVGVSFTKCINAADDALNTTAATYYNLIGELGGSLTDLRLLDVFRNDNVFYTPQNIVDKLQAKLSGLAGINSPTTQEMQENIDALEDELAGIRDNYITCMTSADLAYQAYMDLARSQLELICGPTVIITT
;
A
#
# COMPACT_ATOMS: atom_id res chain seq x y z
N MET A 1 -34.27 -10.33 -25.25
CA MET A 1 -35.71 -10.04 -25.41
C MET A 1 -35.86 -8.57 -25.78
N LYS A 2 -36.48 -8.28 -26.92
CA LYS A 2 -36.63 -6.93 -27.50
C LYS A 2 -37.90 -6.29 -26.94
N LEU A 3 -37.79 -5.16 -26.24
CA LEU A 3 -38.94 -4.32 -25.89
C LEU A 3 -39.21 -3.35 -27.05
N LEU A 4 -40.27 -3.62 -27.80
CA LEU A 4 -40.88 -2.71 -28.76
C LEU A 4 -41.67 -1.64 -27.99
N ILE A 5 -41.16 -0.41 -27.96
CA ILE A 5 -41.94 0.76 -27.52
C ILE A 5 -42.71 1.25 -28.74
N VAL A 6 -44.02 1.02 -28.71
CA VAL A 6 -44.98 1.45 -29.73
C VAL A 6 -45.16 2.96 -29.65
N LEU A 7 -44.75 3.67 -30.71
CA LEU A 7 -45.06 5.08 -30.92
C LEU A 7 -46.54 5.22 -31.31
N SER A 8 -47.37 5.67 -30.37
CA SER A 8 -48.75 6.05 -30.64
C SER A 8 -48.80 7.43 -31.30
N VAL A 9 -49.20 7.46 -32.58
CA VAL A 9 -49.47 8.65 -33.39
C VAL A 9 -50.77 9.31 -32.89
N LEU A 10 -50.69 10.54 -32.37
CA LEU A 10 -51.82 11.43 -32.19
C LEU A 10 -51.78 12.49 -33.29
N ALA A 11 -52.74 12.42 -34.21
CA ALA A 11 -52.96 13.42 -35.24
C ALA A 11 -54.01 14.45 -34.77
N GLY A 12 -53.65 15.73 -34.81
CA GLY A 12 -54.59 16.85 -34.86
C GLY A 12 -54.64 17.79 -33.66
N VAL A 13 -53.67 18.71 -33.54
CA VAL A 13 -53.82 20.07 -32.97
C VAL A 13 -52.54 20.85 -33.29
N ALA A 14 -52.65 22.17 -33.53
CA ALA A 14 -51.56 23.09 -33.89
C ALA A 14 -50.22 22.70 -33.24
N TYR A 15 -49.22 22.39 -34.07
CA TYR A 15 -47.88 22.06 -33.63
C TYR A 15 -47.31 23.22 -32.81
N ALA A 16 -47.35 23.12 -31.49
CA ALA A 16 -46.37 23.79 -30.64
C ALA A 16 -45.02 23.09 -30.87
N GLU A 17 -44.51 23.18 -32.10
CA GLU A 17 -43.22 22.62 -32.46
C GLU A 17 -42.18 23.33 -31.57
N ARG A 18 -41.53 22.53 -30.73
CA ARG A 18 -40.40 22.96 -29.90
C ARG A 18 -39.13 22.30 -30.44
N PRO A 19 -38.72 22.62 -31.69
CA PRO A 19 -37.60 21.94 -32.34
C PRO A 19 -36.31 22.05 -31.52
N GLY A 20 -36.09 23.17 -30.83
CA GLY A 20 -34.95 23.33 -29.93
C GLY A 20 -34.96 22.39 -28.72
N ALA A 21 -36.12 22.15 -28.10
CA ALA A 21 -36.23 21.21 -26.98
C ALA A 21 -36.03 19.75 -27.44
N VAL A 22 -36.52 19.42 -28.63
CA VAL A 22 -36.27 18.11 -29.26
C VAL A 22 -34.77 17.93 -29.54
N LEU A 23 -34.11 18.95 -30.08
CA LEU A 23 -32.66 18.95 -30.33
C LEU A 23 -31.85 18.72 -29.05
N VAL A 24 -32.24 19.35 -27.93
CA VAL A 24 -31.60 19.10 -26.62
C VAL A 24 -31.71 17.63 -26.22
N ILE A 25 -32.90 17.03 -26.35
CA ILE A 25 -33.13 15.62 -26.00
C ILE A 25 -32.30 14.68 -26.90
N ASP A 26 -32.29 14.94 -28.20
CA ASP A 26 -31.56 14.09 -29.15
C ASP A 26 -30.05 14.20 -28.93
N THR A 27 -29.52 15.42 -28.74
CA THR A 27 -28.12 15.67 -28.38
C THR A 27 -27.75 14.99 -27.05
N PHE A 28 -28.65 15.06 -26.06
CA PHE A 28 -28.42 14.41 -24.76
C PHE A 28 -28.38 12.88 -24.89
N LYS A 29 -29.27 12.29 -25.69
CA LYS A 29 -29.30 10.83 -25.96
C LYS A 29 -28.06 10.34 -26.68
N GLU A 30 -27.44 11.19 -27.52
CA GLU A 30 -26.19 10.88 -28.20
C GLU A 30 -24.98 10.93 -27.26
N ILE A 31 -24.95 11.91 -26.36
CA ILE A 31 -23.77 12.17 -25.51
C ILE A 31 -23.78 11.33 -24.23
N ALA A 32 -24.94 11.12 -23.61
CA ALA A 32 -25.04 10.44 -22.32
C ALA A 32 -24.39 9.03 -22.31
N PRO A 33 -24.55 8.17 -23.34
CA PRO A 33 -23.89 6.87 -23.37
C PRO A 33 -22.36 6.95 -23.44
N GLN A 34 -21.81 7.90 -24.20
CA GLN A 34 -20.36 8.11 -24.31
C GLN A 34 -19.79 8.55 -22.96
N TYR A 35 -20.49 9.47 -22.32
CA TYR A 35 -20.15 9.98 -21.00
C TYR A 35 -20.13 8.87 -19.94
N ALA A 36 -21.17 8.01 -19.94
CA ALA A 36 -21.25 6.86 -19.04
C ALA A 36 -20.14 5.84 -19.32
N GLY A 37 -19.79 5.60 -20.59
CA GLY A 37 -18.70 4.71 -20.98
C GLY A 37 -17.35 5.18 -20.44
N THR A 38 -17.00 6.45 -20.64
CA THR A 38 -15.73 7.01 -20.13
C THR A 38 -15.66 7.04 -18.61
N LEU A 39 -16.77 7.36 -17.94
CA LEU A 39 -16.84 7.26 -16.47
C LEU A 39 -16.53 5.85 -15.99
N ALA A 40 -17.20 4.84 -16.57
CA ALA A 40 -17.02 3.45 -16.19
C ALA A 40 -15.59 2.95 -16.47
N GLU A 41 -15.00 3.33 -17.60
CA GLU A 41 -13.61 2.97 -17.93
C GLU A 41 -12.63 3.56 -16.91
N ASN A 42 -12.79 4.84 -16.56
CA ASN A 42 -11.89 5.49 -15.62
C ASN A 42 -12.06 4.97 -14.19
N GLU A 43 -13.31 4.71 -13.77
CA GLU A 43 -13.61 4.07 -12.49
C GLU A 43 -12.92 2.70 -12.40
N GLN A 44 -13.03 1.87 -13.44
CA GLN A 44 -12.36 0.59 -13.51
C GLN A 44 -10.82 0.72 -13.39
N LYS A 45 -10.21 1.71 -14.03
CA LYS A 45 -8.76 1.95 -13.92
C LYS A 45 -8.34 2.33 -12.49
N VAL A 46 -9.12 3.20 -11.85
CA VAL A 46 -8.87 3.59 -10.45
C VAL A 46 -9.01 2.39 -9.51
N GLU A 47 -10.02 1.55 -9.73
CA GLU A 47 -10.22 0.31 -8.96
C GLU A 47 -9.04 -0.66 -9.13
N VAL A 48 -8.52 -0.81 -10.35
CA VAL A 48 -7.35 -1.65 -10.65
C VAL A 48 -6.11 -1.12 -9.92
N LEU A 49 -5.80 0.17 -10.03
CA LEU A 49 -4.68 0.78 -9.31
C LEU A 49 -4.80 0.61 -7.78
N GLN A 50 -6.01 0.80 -7.25
CA GLN A 50 -6.26 0.63 -5.83
C GLN A 50 -6.01 -0.81 -5.38
N LYS A 51 -6.46 -1.78 -6.18
CA LYS A 51 -6.25 -3.19 -5.92
C LYS A 51 -4.76 -3.57 -5.99
N ASP A 52 -4.10 -3.24 -7.09
CA ASP A 52 -2.73 -3.68 -7.36
C ASP A 52 -1.77 -3.08 -6.32
N GLY A 53 -1.91 -1.79 -6.00
CA GLY A 53 -1.10 -1.19 -4.93
C GLY A 53 -1.43 -1.73 -3.54
N GLY A 54 -2.68 -2.09 -3.28
CA GLY A 54 -3.08 -2.76 -2.04
C GLY A 54 -2.43 -4.15 -1.90
N ASP A 55 -2.35 -4.90 -2.99
CA ASP A 55 -1.72 -6.22 -3.03
C ASP A 55 -0.20 -6.11 -2.77
N GLU A 56 0.49 -5.13 -3.35
CA GLU A 56 1.93 -4.90 -3.11
C GLU A 56 2.24 -4.46 -1.67
N ILE A 57 1.40 -3.60 -1.06
CA ILE A 57 1.54 -3.23 0.36
C ILE A 57 1.32 -4.46 1.27
N ALA A 58 0.34 -5.31 0.96
CA ALA A 58 0.09 -6.53 1.73
C ALA A 58 1.25 -7.53 1.65
N LYS A 59 1.83 -7.66 0.45
CA LYS A 59 3.04 -8.46 0.21
C LYS A 59 4.25 -7.90 0.97
N PHE A 60 4.44 -6.58 0.98
CA PHE A 60 5.48 -5.94 1.79
C PHE A 60 5.37 -6.31 3.28
N HIS A 61 4.16 -6.24 3.87
CA HIS A 61 3.98 -6.66 5.27
C HIS A 61 4.36 -8.12 5.51
N SER A 62 4.01 -9.01 4.57
CA SER A 62 4.34 -10.43 4.63
C SER A 62 5.85 -10.67 4.56
N ASP A 63 6.55 -9.93 3.70
CA ASP A 63 8.02 -9.96 3.58
C ASP A 63 8.68 -9.52 4.89
N ILE A 64 8.24 -8.39 5.47
CA ILE A 64 8.79 -7.85 6.73
C ILE A 64 8.64 -8.86 7.88
N ILE A 65 7.47 -9.51 7.99
CA ILE A 65 7.23 -10.55 9.01
C ILE A 65 8.17 -11.74 8.80
N THR A 66 8.29 -12.23 7.57
CA THR A 66 9.17 -13.38 7.24
C THR A 66 10.63 -13.09 7.56
N ILE A 67 11.09 -11.87 7.27
CA ILE A 67 12.43 -11.41 7.61
C ILE A 67 12.61 -11.39 9.14
N LYS A 68 11.65 -10.80 9.87
CA LYS A 68 11.69 -10.74 11.33
C LYS A 68 11.76 -12.14 11.96
N GLU A 69 10.93 -13.07 11.49
CA GLU A 69 10.91 -14.46 11.96
C GLU A 69 12.28 -15.11 11.80
N THR A 70 12.96 -14.87 10.68
CA THR A 70 14.31 -15.39 10.43
C THR A 70 15.32 -14.88 11.47
N PHE A 71 15.33 -13.58 11.75
CA PHE A 71 16.23 -12.98 12.74
C PHE A 71 15.91 -13.43 14.17
N VAL A 72 14.63 -13.40 14.57
CA VAL A 72 14.21 -13.85 15.90
C VAL A 72 14.55 -15.32 16.13
N GLY A 73 14.30 -16.18 15.13
CA GLY A 73 14.71 -17.59 15.19
C GLY A 73 16.23 -17.80 15.20
N GLY A 74 17.01 -16.84 14.71
CA GLY A 74 18.47 -16.81 14.88
C GLY A 74 18.89 -16.56 16.34
N ILE A 75 18.30 -15.55 16.97
CA ILE A 75 18.54 -15.21 18.38
C ILE A 75 18.21 -16.38 19.29
N ILE A 76 16.99 -16.94 19.17
CA ILE A 76 16.51 -18.06 20.01
C ILE A 76 17.47 -19.25 19.94
N ARG A 77 17.91 -19.64 18.74
CA ARG A 77 18.83 -20.78 18.60
C ARG A 77 20.19 -20.51 19.23
N ALA A 78 20.71 -19.30 19.10
CA ALA A 78 22.00 -18.95 19.69
C ALA A 78 21.92 -18.92 21.22
N GLU A 79 20.83 -18.38 21.78
CA GLU A 79 20.49 -18.43 23.21
C GLU A 79 20.41 -19.87 23.71
N ASP A 80 19.61 -20.73 23.06
CA ASP A 80 19.49 -22.16 23.39
C ASP A 80 20.87 -22.86 23.41
N GLU A 81 21.71 -22.63 22.40
CA GLU A 81 23.06 -23.19 22.31
C GLU A 81 23.97 -22.76 23.48
N LEU A 82 23.85 -21.52 23.95
CA LEU A 82 24.63 -21.01 25.08
C LEU A 82 24.12 -21.58 26.40
N LEU A 83 22.80 -21.66 26.58
CA LEU A 83 22.19 -22.25 27.78
C LEU A 83 22.54 -23.74 27.90
N ASP A 84 22.50 -24.49 26.80
CA ASP A 84 22.94 -25.89 26.77
C ASP A 84 24.43 -26.03 27.15
N ALA A 85 25.29 -25.11 26.70
CA ALA A 85 26.71 -25.10 27.06
C ALA A 85 26.93 -24.77 28.55
N ILE A 86 26.13 -23.86 29.11
CA ILE A 86 26.14 -23.54 30.53
C ILE A 86 25.80 -24.78 31.37
N ASP A 87 24.74 -25.51 31.00
CA ASP A 87 24.31 -26.71 31.70
C ASP A 87 25.38 -27.81 31.67
N GLN A 88 26.13 -27.92 30.58
CA GLN A 88 27.24 -28.87 30.44
C GLN A 88 28.48 -28.50 31.27
N THR A 89 28.64 -27.23 31.66
CA THR A 89 29.80 -26.77 32.44
C THR A 89 29.78 -27.29 33.89
N GLY A 90 28.61 -27.64 34.43
CA GLY A 90 28.45 -28.29 35.73
C GLY A 90 28.60 -27.38 36.97
N GLU A 91 28.60 -27.97 38.17
CA GLU A 91 28.50 -27.26 39.47
C GLU A 91 29.74 -26.42 39.86
N THR A 92 30.83 -26.44 39.09
CA THR A 92 32.10 -25.84 39.51
C THR A 92 32.07 -24.31 39.59
N SER A 93 31.08 -23.63 39.01
CA SER A 93 31.00 -22.16 39.03
C SER A 93 29.56 -21.60 38.90
N VAL A 94 28.62 -22.05 39.74
CA VAL A 94 27.19 -21.61 39.73
C VAL A 94 27.02 -20.07 39.72
N ALA A 95 27.87 -19.34 40.44
CA ALA A 95 27.82 -17.87 40.45
C ALA A 95 28.24 -17.25 39.10
N CYS A 96 29.21 -17.86 38.42
CA CYS A 96 29.71 -17.41 37.11
C CYS A 96 28.71 -17.72 36.01
N THR A 97 28.16 -18.94 35.99
CA THR A 97 27.15 -19.34 35.00
C THR A 97 25.86 -18.54 35.15
N THR A 98 25.41 -18.27 36.39
CA THR A 98 24.29 -17.34 36.66
C THR A 98 24.55 -15.93 36.13
N PHE A 99 25.79 -15.44 36.22
CA PHE A 99 26.14 -14.13 35.68
C PHE A 99 26.07 -14.10 34.15
N ILE A 100 26.57 -15.14 33.49
CA ILE A 100 26.48 -15.27 32.02
C ILE A 100 25.02 -15.33 31.59
N SER A 101 24.18 -16.17 32.20
CA SER A 101 22.76 -16.28 31.84
C SER A 101 21.99 -14.97 32.08
N THR A 102 22.29 -14.24 33.16
CA THR A 102 21.66 -12.94 33.43
C THR A 102 22.08 -11.88 32.41
N ALA A 103 23.37 -11.88 32.03
CA ALA A 103 23.87 -10.96 31.02
C ALA A 103 23.28 -11.28 29.63
N GLU A 104 23.04 -12.56 29.35
CA GLU A 104 22.50 -13.05 28.09
C GLU A 104 21.04 -12.59 27.93
N ASP A 105 20.18 -12.80 28.92
CA ASP A 105 18.80 -12.30 28.94
C ASP A 105 18.74 -10.77 28.74
N ALA A 106 19.65 -10.02 29.37
CA ALA A 106 19.74 -8.58 29.18
C ALA A 106 20.13 -8.20 27.73
N ASN A 107 20.97 -8.99 27.06
CA ASN A 107 21.36 -8.76 25.67
C ASN A 107 20.25 -9.16 24.68
N VAL A 108 19.51 -10.24 24.94
CA VAL A 108 18.30 -10.59 24.17
C VAL A 108 17.28 -9.44 24.24
N ASN A 109 17.08 -8.87 25.41
CA ASN A 109 16.23 -7.69 25.57
C ASN A 109 16.75 -6.48 24.75
N LEU A 110 18.06 -6.23 24.74
CA LEU A 110 18.66 -5.12 24.01
C LEU A 110 18.54 -5.29 22.47
N VAL A 111 18.77 -6.49 21.95
CA VAL A 111 18.56 -6.77 20.52
C VAL A 111 17.08 -6.68 20.16
N GLY A 112 16.16 -7.12 21.05
CA GLY A 112 14.72 -6.96 20.88
C GLY A 112 14.27 -5.49 20.76
N VAL A 113 14.85 -4.59 21.57
CA VAL A 113 14.65 -3.13 21.43
C VAL A 113 15.14 -2.64 20.07
N SER A 114 16.30 -3.13 19.61
CA SER A 114 16.87 -2.75 18.32
C SER A 114 16.00 -3.21 17.15
N PHE A 115 15.53 -4.46 17.17
CA PHE A 115 14.59 -4.98 16.16
C PHE A 115 13.28 -4.19 16.13
N THR A 116 12.75 -3.84 17.30
CA THR A 116 11.53 -3.01 17.40
C THR A 116 11.76 -1.64 16.75
N LYS A 117 12.92 -1.02 16.98
CA LYS A 117 13.28 0.25 16.33
C LYS A 117 13.38 0.11 14.81
N CYS A 118 13.96 -0.97 14.30
CA CYS A 118 14.02 -1.23 12.86
C CYS A 118 12.63 -1.38 12.24
N ILE A 119 11.72 -2.10 12.91
CA ILE A 119 10.34 -2.28 12.45
C ILE A 119 9.59 -0.95 12.42
N ASN A 120 9.67 -0.16 13.48
CA ASN A 120 8.98 1.13 13.54
C ASN A 120 9.47 2.08 12.43
N ALA A 121 10.78 2.08 12.15
CA ALA A 121 11.31 2.88 11.05
C ALA A 121 10.78 2.43 9.67
N ALA A 122 10.63 1.12 9.46
CA ALA A 122 10.03 0.58 8.24
C ALA A 122 8.52 0.91 8.15
N ASP A 123 7.80 0.85 9.26
CA ASP A 123 6.37 1.20 9.35
C ASP A 123 6.13 2.69 9.06
N ASP A 124 6.93 3.58 9.65
CA ASP A 124 6.86 5.03 9.40
C ASP A 124 7.11 5.37 7.91
N ALA A 125 8.08 4.69 7.30
CA ALA A 125 8.39 4.85 5.88
C ALA A 125 7.26 4.32 5.00
N LEU A 126 6.74 3.12 5.30
CA LEU A 126 5.59 2.54 4.59
C LEU A 126 4.38 3.46 4.66
N ASN A 127 4.06 4.00 5.84
CA ASN A 127 2.92 4.89 6.02
C ASN A 127 3.04 6.14 5.12
N THR A 128 4.26 6.66 4.93
CA THR A 128 4.53 7.80 4.05
C THR A 128 4.34 7.43 2.57
N THR A 129 4.91 6.30 2.12
CA THR A 129 4.77 5.80 0.75
C THR A 129 3.32 5.45 0.42
N ALA A 130 2.64 4.71 1.30
CA ALA A 130 1.24 4.35 1.14
C ALA A 130 0.33 5.58 1.09
N ALA A 131 0.55 6.58 1.95
CA ALA A 131 -0.21 7.82 1.92
C ALA A 131 -0.03 8.57 0.58
N THR A 132 1.21 8.65 0.07
CA THR A 132 1.49 9.26 -1.23
C THR A 132 0.74 8.54 -2.35
N TYR A 133 0.80 7.21 -2.37
CA TYR A 133 0.13 6.38 -3.37
C TYR A 133 -1.41 6.51 -3.32
N TYR A 134 -2.01 6.46 -2.13
CA TYR A 134 -3.46 6.60 -1.99
C TYR A 134 -3.95 8.03 -2.23
N ASN A 135 -3.13 9.05 -2.00
CA ASN A 135 -3.46 10.43 -2.40
C ASN A 135 -3.56 10.56 -3.92
N LEU A 136 -2.62 9.98 -4.66
CA LEU A 136 -2.69 9.91 -6.12
C LEU A 136 -4.01 9.26 -6.60
N ILE A 137 -4.36 8.11 -6.04
CA ILE A 137 -5.62 7.42 -6.34
C ILE A 137 -6.82 8.32 -6.01
N GLY A 138 -6.78 9.01 -4.86
CA GLY A 138 -7.82 9.94 -4.43
C GLY A 138 -8.01 11.12 -5.39
N GLU A 139 -6.92 11.66 -5.94
CA GLU A 139 -6.97 12.71 -6.96
C GLU A 139 -7.57 12.21 -8.28
N LEU A 140 -7.18 11.02 -8.72
CA LEU A 140 -7.74 10.37 -9.91
C LEU A 140 -9.24 10.12 -9.74
N GLY A 141 -9.66 9.53 -8.62
CA GLY A 141 -11.07 9.29 -8.31
C GLY A 141 -11.88 10.57 -8.11
N GLY A 142 -11.29 11.59 -7.47
CA GLY A 142 -11.90 12.90 -7.26
C GLY A 142 -12.23 13.60 -8.58
N SER A 143 -11.34 13.50 -9.58
CA SER A 143 -11.56 14.05 -10.92
C SER A 143 -12.80 13.46 -11.61
N LEU A 144 -13.22 12.23 -11.25
CA LEU A 144 -14.44 11.61 -11.78
C LEU A 144 -15.71 12.25 -11.23
N THR A 145 -15.66 12.83 -10.03
CA THR A 145 -16.84 13.49 -9.43
C THR A 145 -17.16 14.84 -10.07
N ASP A 146 -16.15 15.49 -10.67
CA ASP A 146 -16.33 16.74 -11.43
C ASP A 146 -17.03 16.50 -12.78
N LEU A 147 -17.18 15.24 -13.18
CA LEU A 147 -17.82 14.82 -14.42
C LEU A 147 -19.35 14.77 -14.31
N ARG A 148 -19.99 15.81 -13.82
CA ARG A 148 -21.46 15.84 -13.75
C ARG A 148 -22.03 16.20 -15.13
N LEU A 149 -22.81 15.33 -15.78
CA LEU A 149 -23.43 15.65 -17.08
C LEU A 149 -24.65 16.58 -16.97
N LEU A 150 -25.40 16.52 -15.86
CA LEU A 150 -26.70 17.21 -15.70
C LEU A 150 -26.60 18.70 -15.32
N ASP A 151 -25.41 19.18 -14.95
CA ASP A 151 -25.17 20.59 -14.66
C ASP A 151 -25.32 21.51 -15.89
N VAL A 152 -25.32 20.96 -17.13
CA VAL A 152 -25.55 21.70 -18.37
C VAL A 152 -26.87 22.48 -18.37
N PHE A 153 -27.87 21.99 -17.62
CA PHE A 153 -29.17 22.62 -17.47
C PHE A 153 -29.18 23.78 -16.46
N ARG A 154 -28.11 23.98 -15.66
CA ARG A 154 -28.07 25.07 -14.68
C ARG A 154 -28.13 26.42 -15.39
N ASN A 155 -29.04 27.27 -14.91
CA ASN A 155 -29.30 28.63 -15.40
C ASN A 155 -29.83 28.71 -16.84
N ASP A 156 -30.27 27.59 -17.43
CA ASP A 156 -30.88 27.56 -18.76
C ASP A 156 -32.26 26.91 -18.72
N ASN A 157 -33.10 27.23 -19.70
CA ASN A 157 -34.43 26.67 -19.83
C ASN A 157 -34.55 25.94 -21.18
N VAL A 158 -34.91 24.66 -21.13
CA VAL A 158 -35.05 23.78 -22.30
C VAL A 158 -35.95 24.35 -23.41
N PHE A 159 -36.93 25.19 -23.07
CA PHE A 159 -37.86 25.78 -24.02
C PHE A 159 -37.44 27.18 -24.52
N TYR A 160 -36.64 27.92 -23.76
CA TYR A 160 -36.28 29.33 -24.06
C TYR A 160 -34.81 29.52 -24.47
N THR A 161 -33.89 28.72 -23.93
CA THR A 161 -32.45 28.75 -24.25
C THR A 161 -31.90 27.36 -24.64
N PRO A 162 -32.56 26.61 -25.56
CA PRO A 162 -32.13 25.25 -25.92
C PRO A 162 -30.72 25.19 -26.51
N GLN A 163 -30.32 26.21 -27.28
CA GLN A 163 -29.00 26.23 -27.92
C GLN A 163 -27.86 26.27 -26.89
N ASN A 164 -28.00 27.07 -25.82
CA ASN A 164 -27.00 27.12 -24.74
C ASN A 164 -26.77 25.74 -24.10
N ILE A 165 -27.83 24.95 -23.95
CA ILE A 165 -27.75 23.60 -23.38
C ILE A 165 -27.04 22.64 -24.35
N VAL A 166 -27.37 22.72 -25.65
CA VAL A 166 -26.69 21.96 -26.71
C VAL A 166 -25.20 22.29 -26.75
N ASP A 167 -24.84 23.57 -26.72
CA ASP A 167 -23.45 24.02 -26.74
C ASP A 167 -22.70 23.52 -25.49
N LYS A 168 -23.32 23.58 -24.31
CA LYS A 168 -22.75 23.02 -23.07
C LYS A 168 -22.57 21.50 -23.12
N LEU A 169 -23.51 20.78 -23.72
CA LEU A 169 -23.41 19.34 -23.91
C LEU A 169 -22.24 18.98 -24.84
N GLN A 170 -22.10 19.69 -25.96
CA GLN A 170 -20.98 19.51 -26.90
C GLN A 170 -19.64 19.90 -26.26
N ALA A 171 -19.61 20.94 -25.43
CA ALA A 171 -18.43 21.32 -24.66
C ALA A 171 -18.00 20.21 -23.69
N LYS A 172 -18.96 19.54 -23.01
CA LYS A 172 -18.65 18.37 -22.18
C LYS A 172 -18.15 17.18 -22.97
N LEU A 173 -18.73 16.90 -24.13
CA LEU A 173 -18.24 15.85 -25.03
C LEU A 173 -16.80 16.11 -25.46
N SER A 174 -16.48 17.37 -25.79
CA SER A 174 -15.11 17.76 -26.16
C SER A 174 -14.14 17.68 -24.98
N GLY A 175 -14.64 17.99 -23.77
CA GLY A 175 -13.87 17.90 -22.52
C GLY A 175 -13.63 16.48 -22.02
N LEU A 176 -14.41 15.48 -22.46
CA LEU A 176 -14.25 14.07 -22.07
C LEU A 176 -12.86 13.52 -22.44
N ALA A 177 -12.27 13.99 -23.55
CA ALA A 177 -10.93 13.58 -23.97
C ALA A 177 -9.80 14.18 -23.12
N GLY A 178 -10.08 15.21 -22.32
CA GLY A 178 -9.12 15.87 -21.43
C GLY A 178 -9.29 15.50 -19.96
N ILE A 179 -10.09 14.49 -19.66
CA ILE A 179 -10.23 13.95 -18.30
C ILE A 179 -8.92 13.27 -17.94
N ASN A 180 -8.46 13.50 -16.70
CA ASN A 180 -7.32 12.81 -16.09
C ASN A 180 -7.64 11.32 -15.91
N SER A 181 -7.68 10.58 -17.01
CA SER A 181 -7.69 9.13 -17.04
C SER A 181 -6.24 8.68 -17.20
N PRO A 182 -5.69 7.91 -16.26
CA PRO A 182 -4.34 7.41 -16.44
C PRO A 182 -4.31 6.46 -17.65
N THR A 183 -3.27 6.58 -18.45
CA THR A 183 -2.97 5.60 -19.50
C THR A 183 -2.53 4.28 -18.87
N THR A 184 -2.62 3.17 -19.59
CA THR A 184 -2.08 1.89 -19.11
C THR A 184 -0.60 1.96 -18.76
N GLN A 185 0.16 2.77 -19.48
CA GLN A 185 1.57 3.01 -19.19
C GLN A 185 1.75 3.76 -17.86
N GLU A 186 1.04 4.87 -17.66
CA GLU A 186 1.10 5.62 -16.40
C GLU A 186 0.64 4.78 -15.21
N MET A 187 -0.37 3.91 -15.38
CA MET A 187 -0.78 2.99 -14.33
C MET A 187 0.36 2.05 -13.93
N GLN A 188 1.03 1.45 -14.92
CA GLN A 188 2.17 0.57 -14.68
C GLN A 188 3.32 1.33 -14.00
N GLU A 189 3.66 2.53 -14.49
CA GLU A 189 4.73 3.36 -13.91
C GLU A 189 4.46 3.72 -12.44
N ASN A 190 3.18 3.96 -12.07
CA ASN A 190 2.82 4.23 -10.68
C ASN A 190 2.94 2.99 -9.78
N ILE A 191 2.64 1.80 -10.31
CA ILE A 191 2.84 0.53 -9.59
C ILE A 191 4.33 0.23 -9.45
N ASP A 192 5.11 0.34 -10.52
CA ASP A 192 6.55 0.09 -10.51
C ASP A 192 7.25 1.04 -9.51
N ALA A 193 6.86 2.31 -9.48
CA ALA A 193 7.39 3.26 -8.51
C ALA A 193 7.06 2.87 -7.05
N LEU A 194 5.84 2.39 -6.79
CA LEU A 194 5.46 1.87 -5.48
C LEU A 194 6.31 0.66 -5.10
N GLU A 195 6.47 -0.31 -6.01
CA GLU A 195 7.28 -1.50 -5.80
C GLU A 195 8.74 -1.15 -5.47
N ASP A 196 9.34 -0.21 -6.20
CA ASP A 196 10.70 0.26 -5.99
C ASP A 196 10.87 0.93 -4.62
N GLU A 197 9.92 1.78 -4.21
CA GLU A 197 9.93 2.40 -2.88
C GLU A 197 9.82 1.35 -1.77
N LEU A 198 8.89 0.40 -1.90
CA LEU A 198 8.70 -0.70 -0.94
C LEU A 198 9.95 -1.58 -0.85
N ALA A 199 10.59 -1.87 -1.98
CA ALA A 199 11.85 -2.61 -2.02
C ALA A 199 12.96 -1.86 -1.27
N GLY A 200 13.08 -0.55 -1.48
CA GLY A 200 14.03 0.28 -0.75
C GLY A 200 13.79 0.29 0.77
N ILE A 201 12.54 0.34 1.22
CA ILE A 201 12.20 0.25 2.65
C ILE A 201 12.60 -1.13 3.21
N ARG A 202 12.30 -2.21 2.48
CA ARG A 202 12.66 -3.58 2.87
C ARG A 202 14.18 -3.75 3.01
N ASP A 203 14.96 -3.24 2.06
CA ASP A 203 16.43 -3.36 2.09
C ASP A 203 17.04 -2.60 3.28
N ASN A 204 16.50 -1.42 3.59
CA ASN A 204 16.87 -0.67 4.78
C ASN A 204 16.51 -1.42 6.07
N TYR A 205 15.33 -2.05 6.11
CA TYR A 205 14.91 -2.88 7.23
C TYR A 205 15.87 -4.07 7.44
N ILE A 206 16.20 -4.81 6.38
CA ILE A 206 17.16 -5.93 6.43
C ILE A 206 18.52 -5.45 6.94
N THR A 207 19.01 -4.32 6.44
CA THR A 207 20.29 -3.75 6.86
C THR A 207 20.30 -3.39 8.36
N CYS A 208 19.21 -2.80 8.85
CA CYS A 208 19.03 -2.46 10.26
C CYS A 208 19.02 -3.72 11.14
N MET A 209 18.22 -4.73 10.76
CA MET A 209 18.12 -6.00 11.48
C MET A 209 19.46 -6.74 11.50
N THR A 210 20.17 -6.78 10.38
CA THR A 210 21.50 -7.41 10.26
C THR A 210 22.51 -6.74 11.19
N SER A 211 22.49 -5.41 11.28
CA SER A 211 23.43 -4.68 12.15
C SER A 211 23.17 -4.99 13.63
N ALA A 212 21.91 -5.12 14.03
CA ALA A 212 21.53 -5.50 15.39
C ALA A 212 21.89 -6.96 15.70
N ASP A 213 21.65 -7.87 14.76
CA ASP A 213 22.04 -9.28 14.89
C ASP A 213 23.56 -9.46 15.01
N LEU A 214 24.36 -8.77 14.18
CA LEU A 214 25.82 -8.81 14.28
C LEU A 214 26.34 -8.37 15.65
N ALA A 215 25.71 -7.36 16.27
CA ALA A 215 26.05 -6.93 17.62
C ALA A 215 25.74 -8.01 18.67
N TYR A 216 24.61 -8.71 18.52
CA TYR A 216 24.26 -9.84 19.38
C TYR A 216 25.20 -11.03 19.18
N GLN A 217 25.54 -11.40 17.94
CA GLN A 217 26.49 -12.48 17.66
C GLN A 217 27.87 -12.22 18.28
N ALA A 218 28.36 -10.98 18.20
CA ALA A 218 29.61 -10.59 18.86
C ALA A 218 29.55 -10.75 20.40
N TYR A 219 28.39 -10.49 21.00
CA TYR A 219 28.16 -10.77 22.42
C TYR A 219 28.14 -12.28 22.70
N MET A 220 27.50 -13.09 21.86
CA MET A 220 27.44 -14.54 22.02
C MET A 220 28.83 -15.19 21.99
N ASP A 221 29.70 -14.74 21.08
CA ASP A 221 31.09 -15.19 21.02
C ASP A 221 31.86 -14.85 22.31
N LEU A 222 31.63 -13.66 22.86
CA LEU A 222 32.22 -13.24 24.14
C LEU A 222 31.70 -14.10 25.30
N ALA A 223 30.39 -14.34 25.36
CA ALA A 223 29.76 -15.14 26.41
C ALA A 223 30.31 -16.59 26.42
N ARG A 224 30.43 -17.22 25.24
CA ARG A 224 31.05 -18.54 25.08
C ARG A 224 32.50 -18.56 25.55
N SER A 225 33.29 -17.55 25.15
CA SER A 225 34.69 -17.45 25.59
C SER A 225 34.81 -17.29 27.12
N GLN A 226 33.93 -16.50 27.74
CA GLN A 226 33.90 -16.34 29.20
C GLN A 226 33.48 -17.61 29.92
N LEU A 227 32.51 -18.35 29.36
CA LEU A 227 32.09 -19.65 29.89
C LEU A 227 33.29 -20.62 29.95
N GLU A 228 34.05 -20.74 28.87
CA GLU A 228 35.22 -21.63 28.79
C GLU A 228 36.38 -21.18 29.70
N LEU A 229 36.74 -19.89 29.65
CA LEU A 229 37.96 -19.39 30.31
C LEU A 229 37.78 -19.10 31.80
N ILE A 230 36.59 -18.68 32.21
CA ILE A 230 36.32 -18.18 33.58
C ILE A 230 35.46 -19.18 34.35
N CYS A 231 34.37 -19.66 33.74
CA CYS A 231 33.44 -20.55 34.43
C CYS A 231 33.80 -22.04 34.33
N GLY A 232 34.68 -22.40 33.40
CA GLY A 232 35.20 -23.76 33.21
C GLY A 232 35.99 -24.29 34.41
N PRO A 233 36.39 -25.59 34.39
CA PRO A 233 37.06 -26.23 35.52
C PRO A 233 38.39 -25.55 35.87
N THR A 234 38.64 -25.38 37.17
CA THR A 234 39.85 -24.71 37.70
C THR A 234 41.13 -25.28 37.08
N VAL A 235 41.90 -24.43 36.40
CA VAL A 235 43.26 -24.78 35.95
C VAL A 235 44.14 -24.95 37.20
N ILE A 236 44.46 -26.20 37.56
CA ILE A 236 45.42 -26.49 38.61
C ILE A 236 46.81 -26.17 38.06
N ILE A 237 47.41 -25.06 38.49
CA ILE A 237 48.82 -24.79 38.24
C ILE A 237 49.63 -25.68 39.17
N THR A 238 50.14 -26.80 38.67
CA THR A 238 51.16 -27.60 39.37
C THR A 238 52.49 -26.83 39.33
N THR A 239 52.88 -26.28 40.49
CA THR A 239 54.20 -25.67 40.75
C THR A 239 55.29 -26.72 40.88
#